data_AF-A0A951FEM7-F1
#
_entry.id   AF-A0A951FEM7-F1
#
_cell.length_a   1.000
_cell.length_b   1.000
_cell.length_c   1.000
_cell.angle_alpha   90.00
_cell.angle_beta   90.00
_cell.angle_gamma   90.00
#
_symmetry.space_group_name_H-M   'P 1'
#
loop_
_entity.id
_entity.type
_entity.pdbx_description
1 polymer ?
#
loop_
_entity_poly.entity_id
_entity_poly.type
_entity_poly.pdbx_seq_one_letter_code
_entity_poly.pdbx_strand_id
1 'polypeptide(L)'
;MDRLRTETQDRHRQVEAQPFFNALAAKDLPLESYVGLLRALETVYATLEAAASAATHPAIAAVWQDSMRKLPLLQRDLAYFTQHSLPEMPVATLYALLLADEIRRAASDDPAALLGYLYVFEGSTLGGIVLRSQVAQAFKLKDRNGLAYLSSYDKQIAAEWREFSRRMSAAPLTTSEQDRIVATADQTFAGMTQIVQGLYPIPKQEMAAMVQALNPEAGHHVIADDPREIEAALRAGERSWRQVPYYEWRYGERGRRFTWSDSSWIVTLSRHSEAVATHQLDWLSRVLASRGMPRWLLEQHLQVLHDELVSAIPENRHTYALLAHQSARLRDLRHQQLDEPTFQALAAEFAALVGSEWAERFAGTGYLLVAAVADERAGIKSAVTSVEGALTDPQQFPQPWIDAVHGIIDKARKAE
;
A
#
# COMPACT_ATOMS: atom_id res chain seq x y z
N MET A 1 2.45 -12.55 -24.75
CA MET A 1 3.18 -11.36 -25.24
C MET A 1 2.35 -10.46 -26.14
N ASP A 2 1.67 -10.98 -27.17
CA ASP A 2 0.91 -10.12 -28.10
C ASP A 2 -0.26 -9.37 -27.45
N ARG A 3 -0.98 -10.03 -26.54
CA ARG A 3 -2.00 -9.40 -25.69
C ARG A 3 -1.46 -8.20 -24.92
N LEU A 4 -0.41 -8.41 -24.11
CA LEU A 4 0.26 -7.34 -23.36
C LEU A 4 0.61 -6.15 -24.26
N ARG A 5 1.29 -6.39 -25.40
CA ARG A 5 1.68 -5.31 -26.33
C ARG A 5 0.48 -4.55 -26.88
N THR A 6 -0.60 -5.25 -27.21
CA THR A 6 -1.77 -4.67 -27.88
C THR A 6 -2.65 -3.92 -26.89
N GLU A 7 -2.96 -4.55 -25.76
CA GLU A 7 -3.90 -4.05 -24.76
C GLU A 7 -3.29 -2.90 -23.92
N THR A 8 -1.96 -2.85 -23.73
CA THR A 8 -1.31 -1.75 -22.98
C THR A 8 -0.72 -0.65 -23.88
N GLN A 9 -0.94 -0.70 -25.20
CA GLN A 9 -0.29 0.22 -26.15
C GLN A 9 -0.66 1.68 -25.86
N ASP A 10 -1.94 1.96 -25.59
CA ASP A 10 -2.40 3.33 -25.35
C ASP A 10 -1.87 3.88 -24.03
N ARG A 11 -1.78 3.06 -22.99
CA ARG A 11 -1.15 3.45 -21.72
C ARG A 11 0.33 3.78 -21.88
N HIS A 12 1.06 2.97 -22.64
CA HIS A 12 2.45 3.26 -22.94
C HIS A 12 2.61 4.63 -23.60
N ARG A 13 1.79 4.93 -24.62
CA ARG A 13 1.79 6.25 -25.27
C ARG A 13 1.43 7.38 -24.30
N GLN A 14 0.51 7.16 -23.36
CA GLN A 14 0.15 8.14 -22.33
C GLN A 14 1.32 8.47 -21.42
N VAL A 15 2.14 7.49 -21.04
CA VAL A 15 3.38 7.74 -20.27
C VAL A 15 4.35 8.57 -21.09
N GLU A 16 4.63 8.20 -22.35
CA GLU A 16 5.56 8.94 -23.20
C GLU A 16 5.10 10.38 -23.50
N ALA A 17 3.80 10.62 -23.51
CA ALA A 17 3.21 11.93 -23.75
C ALA A 17 3.26 12.88 -22.53
N GLN A 18 3.72 12.41 -21.36
CA GLN A 18 3.76 13.26 -20.17
C GLN A 18 4.70 14.47 -20.36
N PRO A 19 4.37 15.65 -19.79
CA PRO A 19 5.18 16.87 -19.91
C PRO A 19 6.65 16.69 -19.53
N PHE A 20 6.94 15.78 -18.62
CA PHE A 20 8.29 15.37 -18.21
C PHE A 20 9.19 15.02 -19.41
N PHE A 21 8.72 14.16 -20.32
CA PHE A 21 9.52 13.68 -21.44
C PHE A 21 9.70 14.77 -22.51
N ASN A 22 8.69 15.62 -22.70
CA ASN A 22 8.79 16.78 -23.58
C ASN A 22 9.83 17.78 -23.06
N ALA A 23 9.82 18.09 -21.75
CA ALA A 23 10.81 18.95 -21.13
C ALA A 23 12.22 18.36 -21.19
N LEU A 24 12.36 17.04 -21.01
CA LEU A 24 13.63 16.34 -21.14
C LEU A 24 14.20 16.45 -22.56
N ALA A 25 13.36 16.20 -23.57
CA ALA A 25 13.76 16.33 -24.98
C ALA A 25 14.15 17.78 -25.34
N ALA A 26 13.46 18.77 -24.75
CA ALA A 26 13.79 20.19 -24.87
C ALA A 26 15.03 20.62 -24.08
N LYS A 27 15.57 19.76 -23.21
CA LYS A 27 16.68 20.05 -22.27
C LYS A 27 16.32 21.08 -21.19
N ASP A 28 15.04 21.21 -20.89
CA ASP A 28 14.47 22.13 -19.90
C ASP A 28 13.99 21.40 -18.63
N LEU A 29 14.13 20.07 -18.56
CA LEU A 29 13.77 19.31 -17.36
C LEU A 29 14.71 19.65 -16.20
N PRO A 30 14.19 19.96 -15.00
CA PRO A 30 15.02 20.13 -13.81
C PRO A 30 15.75 18.84 -13.41
N LEU A 31 16.97 18.96 -12.86
CA LEU A 31 17.78 17.80 -12.48
C LEU A 31 17.12 17.01 -11.34
N GLU A 32 16.47 17.70 -10.40
CA GLU A 32 15.70 17.12 -9.31
C GLU A 32 14.54 16.25 -9.80
N SER A 33 13.91 16.57 -10.94
CA SER A 33 12.88 15.72 -11.54
C SER A 33 13.47 14.41 -12.06
N TYR A 34 14.67 14.44 -12.65
CA TYR A 34 15.35 13.22 -13.10
C TYR A 34 15.82 12.37 -11.93
N VAL A 35 16.45 12.98 -10.92
CA VAL A 35 16.89 12.26 -9.72
C VAL A 35 15.69 11.73 -8.93
N GLY A 36 14.59 12.47 -8.87
CA GLY A 36 13.32 12.00 -8.31
C GLY A 36 12.77 10.77 -9.05
N LEU A 37 12.90 10.70 -10.38
CA LEU A 37 12.56 9.48 -11.13
C LEU A 37 13.41 8.30 -10.69
N LEU A 38 14.73 8.49 -10.53
CA LEU A 38 15.63 7.43 -10.07
C LEU A 38 15.28 6.94 -8.66
N ARG A 39 14.95 7.86 -7.73
CA ARG A 39 14.50 7.52 -6.37
C ARG A 39 13.19 6.76 -6.38
N ALA A 40 12.20 7.21 -7.16
CA ALA A 40 10.93 6.52 -7.31
C ALA A 40 11.10 5.11 -7.89
N LEU A 41 11.93 4.96 -8.93
CA LEU A 41 12.25 3.67 -9.52
C LEU A 41 13.02 2.77 -8.55
N GLU A 42 13.94 3.30 -7.74
CA GLU A 42 14.65 2.52 -6.71
C GLU A 42 13.66 1.87 -5.75
N THR A 43 12.69 2.62 -5.21
CA THR A 43 11.64 2.10 -4.32
C THR A 43 10.84 0.97 -4.99
N VAL A 44 10.45 1.15 -6.25
CA VAL A 44 9.63 0.18 -6.98
C VAL A 44 10.43 -1.07 -7.32
N TYR A 45 11.66 -0.93 -7.84
CA TYR A 45 12.53 -2.07 -8.16
C TYR A 45 12.98 -2.82 -6.91
N ALA A 46 13.28 -2.14 -5.81
CA ALA A 46 13.61 -2.81 -4.54
C ALA A 46 12.50 -3.79 -4.13
N THR A 47 11.25 -3.35 -4.25
CA THR A 47 10.09 -4.17 -3.91
C THR A 47 9.84 -5.28 -4.95
N LEU A 48 9.85 -4.94 -6.24
CA LEU A 48 9.59 -5.89 -7.33
C LEU A 48 10.63 -7.00 -7.39
N GLU A 49 11.92 -6.66 -7.29
CA GLU A 49 12.99 -7.65 -7.35
C GLU A 49 12.99 -8.57 -6.14
N ALA A 50 12.70 -8.04 -4.94
CA ALA A 50 12.56 -8.85 -3.74
C ALA A 50 11.36 -9.81 -3.86
N ALA A 51 10.21 -9.30 -4.30
CA ALA A 51 9.01 -10.10 -4.52
C ALA A 51 9.21 -11.20 -5.58
N ALA A 52 9.79 -10.85 -6.74
CA ALA A 52 10.07 -11.81 -7.81
C ALA A 52 11.09 -12.88 -7.38
N SER A 53 12.09 -12.50 -6.58
CA SER A 53 13.09 -13.44 -6.05
C SER A 53 12.51 -14.41 -5.02
N ALA A 54 11.56 -13.95 -4.20
CA ALA A 54 10.93 -14.76 -3.14
C ALA A 54 9.76 -15.61 -3.65
N ALA A 55 9.19 -15.28 -4.81
CA ALA A 55 8.04 -15.97 -5.37
C ALA A 55 8.35 -17.44 -5.71
N THR A 56 7.50 -18.34 -5.22
CA THR A 56 7.59 -19.79 -5.51
C THR A 56 6.74 -20.23 -6.70
N HIS A 57 5.97 -19.30 -7.28
CA HIS A 57 5.05 -19.59 -8.37
C HIS A 57 5.81 -20.04 -9.64
N PRO A 58 5.45 -21.18 -10.27
CA PRO A 58 6.20 -21.75 -11.40
C PRO A 58 6.38 -20.78 -12.58
N ALA A 59 5.37 -19.96 -12.87
CA ALA A 59 5.46 -18.96 -13.92
C ALA A 59 6.48 -17.85 -13.62
N ILE A 60 6.62 -17.44 -12.35
CA ILE A 60 7.64 -16.46 -11.96
C ILE A 60 9.02 -17.08 -12.03
N ALA A 61 9.20 -18.29 -11.49
CA ALA A 61 10.48 -19.00 -11.55
C ALA A 61 10.97 -19.25 -12.98
N ALA A 62 10.06 -19.45 -13.94
CA ALA A 62 10.39 -19.60 -15.36
C ALA A 62 10.82 -18.29 -16.04
N VAL A 63 10.38 -17.14 -15.51
CA VAL A 63 10.61 -15.82 -16.12
C VAL A 63 11.70 -15.04 -15.40
N TRP A 64 11.74 -15.00 -14.08
CA TRP A 64 12.69 -14.19 -13.31
C TRP A 64 14.12 -14.75 -13.43
N GLN A 65 15.10 -13.85 -13.60
CA GLN A 65 16.53 -14.18 -13.62
C GLN A 65 17.31 -13.08 -12.90
N ASP A 66 18.41 -13.43 -12.23
CA ASP A 66 19.26 -12.45 -11.54
C ASP A 66 19.87 -11.39 -12.48
N SER A 67 20.05 -11.70 -13.76
CA SER A 67 20.48 -10.73 -14.77
C SER A 67 19.47 -9.58 -14.97
N MET A 68 18.21 -9.78 -14.57
CA MET A 68 17.14 -8.79 -14.68
C MET A 68 17.19 -7.72 -13.59
N ARG A 69 18.08 -7.83 -12.60
CA ARG A 69 18.20 -6.82 -11.54
C ARG A 69 18.64 -5.46 -12.08
N LYS A 70 18.00 -4.41 -11.57
CA LYS A 70 18.20 -2.99 -11.89
C LYS A 70 18.44 -2.15 -10.66
N LEU A 71 18.04 -2.63 -9.47
CA LEU A 71 18.28 -1.98 -8.20
C LEU A 71 19.75 -1.56 -7.99
N PRO A 72 20.77 -2.42 -8.25
CA PRO A 72 22.17 -2.00 -8.10
C PRO A 72 22.58 -0.88 -9.08
N LEU A 73 21.95 -0.80 -10.26
CA LEU A 73 22.20 0.25 -11.23
C LEU A 73 21.61 1.58 -10.76
N LEU A 74 20.38 1.54 -10.23
CA LEU A 74 19.71 2.71 -9.64
C LEU A 74 20.48 3.25 -8.44
N GLN A 75 20.89 2.37 -7.52
CA GLN A 75 21.72 2.73 -6.37
C GLN A 75 23.04 3.40 -6.79
N ARG A 76 23.70 2.89 -7.84
CA ARG A 76 24.92 3.50 -8.37
C ARG A 76 24.67 4.90 -8.94
N ASP A 77 23.57 5.10 -9.66
CA ASP A 77 23.21 6.40 -10.20
C ASP A 77 22.85 7.39 -9.10
N LEU A 78 22.09 6.97 -8.09
CA LEU A 78 21.75 7.79 -6.93
C LEU A 78 22.99 8.18 -6.13
N ALA A 79 23.92 7.25 -5.91
CA ALA A 79 25.20 7.53 -5.25
C ALA A 79 25.98 8.64 -5.96
N TYR A 80 25.96 8.69 -7.29
CA TYR A 80 26.60 9.75 -8.06
C TYR A 80 25.99 11.15 -7.82
N PHE A 81 24.67 11.21 -7.61
CA PHE A 81 23.96 12.48 -7.41
C PHE A 81 23.95 12.98 -5.95
N THR A 82 24.39 12.18 -4.98
CA THR A 82 24.42 12.56 -3.55
C THR A 82 25.10 13.91 -3.26
N GLN A 83 26.14 14.25 -4.02
CA GLN A 83 26.87 15.51 -3.91
C GLN A 83 26.08 16.78 -4.29
N HIS A 84 24.92 16.64 -4.95
CA HIS A 84 24.18 17.78 -5.52
C HIS A 84 23.12 18.37 -4.56
N SER A 85 22.92 17.80 -3.36
CA SER A 85 21.93 18.26 -2.36
C SER A 85 20.57 18.64 -2.97
N LEU A 86 20.05 17.77 -3.84
CA LEU A 86 18.80 18.02 -4.57
C LEU A 86 17.58 17.88 -3.67
N PRO A 87 16.53 18.70 -3.86
CA PRO A 87 15.30 18.60 -3.11
C PRO A 87 14.64 17.21 -3.28
N GLU A 88 13.82 16.85 -2.31
CA GLU A 88 12.96 15.67 -2.41
C GLU A 88 11.73 15.97 -3.28
N MET A 89 11.14 14.91 -3.83
CA MET A 89 9.96 14.97 -4.69
C MET A 89 8.81 14.18 -4.05
N PRO A 90 8.19 14.70 -2.98
CA PRO A 90 7.38 13.89 -2.07
C PRO A 90 6.11 13.31 -2.73
N VAL A 91 5.53 14.01 -3.71
CA VAL A 91 4.38 13.49 -4.48
C VAL A 91 4.79 12.27 -5.31
N ALA A 92 5.92 12.33 -6.00
CA ALA A 92 6.43 11.20 -6.78
C ALA A 92 6.85 10.03 -5.87
N THR A 93 7.49 10.34 -4.74
CA THR A 93 7.84 9.34 -3.73
C THR A 93 6.60 8.63 -3.21
N LEU A 94 5.53 9.35 -2.88
CA LEU A 94 4.27 8.76 -2.43
C LEU A 94 3.68 7.81 -3.49
N TYR A 95 3.59 8.21 -4.76
CA TYR A 95 3.10 7.31 -5.81
C TYR A 95 3.99 6.08 -6.02
N ALA A 96 5.31 6.20 -5.83
CA ALA A 96 6.22 5.06 -5.85
C ALA A 96 5.95 4.10 -4.69
N LEU A 97 5.66 4.62 -3.49
CA LEU A 97 5.30 3.80 -2.32
C LEU A 97 3.96 3.09 -2.49
N LEU A 98 2.96 3.76 -3.10
CA LEU A 98 1.67 3.16 -3.44
C LEU A 98 1.84 2.02 -4.45
N LEU A 99 2.60 2.23 -5.52
CA LEU A 99 2.89 1.17 -6.50
C LEU A 99 3.69 0.01 -5.89
N ALA A 100 4.65 0.30 -5.01
CA ALA A 100 5.35 -0.72 -4.25
C ALA A 100 4.40 -1.52 -3.34
N ASP A 101 3.39 -0.88 -2.75
CA ASP A 101 2.38 -1.57 -1.95
C ASP A 101 1.53 -2.52 -2.77
N GLU A 102 1.09 -2.10 -3.96
CA GLU A 102 0.38 -2.93 -4.92
C GLU A 102 1.21 -4.15 -5.35
N ILE A 103 2.52 -3.98 -5.54
CA ILE A 103 3.44 -5.10 -5.83
C ILE A 103 3.51 -6.09 -4.67
N ARG A 104 3.60 -5.61 -3.42
CA ARG A 104 3.61 -6.48 -2.23
C ARG A 104 2.31 -7.27 -2.07
N ARG A 105 1.17 -6.64 -2.36
CA ARG A 105 -0.13 -7.31 -2.37
C ARG A 105 -0.19 -8.37 -3.45
N ALA A 106 0.17 -8.02 -4.69
CA ALA A 106 0.22 -8.98 -5.79
C ALA A 106 1.14 -10.18 -5.46
N ALA A 107 2.30 -9.94 -4.86
CA ALA A 107 3.22 -11.01 -4.46
C ALA A 107 2.63 -11.98 -3.41
N SER A 108 1.72 -11.50 -2.58
CA SER A 108 1.03 -12.28 -1.54
C SER A 108 -0.18 -13.03 -2.10
N ASP A 109 -1.04 -12.30 -2.81
CA ASP A 109 -2.41 -12.73 -3.08
C ASP A 109 -2.56 -13.35 -4.48
N ASP A 110 -1.76 -12.90 -5.45
CA ASP A 110 -1.74 -13.42 -6.83
C ASP A 110 -0.33 -13.33 -7.44
N PRO A 111 0.62 -14.19 -7.03
CA PRO A 111 2.02 -14.06 -7.41
C PRO A 111 2.26 -14.03 -8.93
N ALA A 112 1.38 -14.65 -9.74
CA ALA A 112 1.47 -14.62 -11.20
C ALA A 112 1.34 -13.20 -11.77
N ALA A 113 0.59 -12.30 -11.10
CA ALA A 113 0.44 -10.90 -11.49
C ALA A 113 1.76 -10.13 -11.51
N LEU A 114 2.79 -10.58 -10.76
CA LEU A 114 4.14 -10.00 -10.81
C LEU A 114 4.72 -9.94 -12.24
N LEU A 115 4.31 -10.85 -13.12
CA LEU A 115 4.72 -10.82 -14.53
C LEU A 115 4.24 -9.57 -15.29
N GLY A 116 3.15 -8.95 -14.87
CA GLY A 116 2.65 -7.70 -15.44
C GLY A 116 3.59 -6.53 -15.15
N TYR A 117 4.03 -6.39 -13.90
CA TYR A 117 5.04 -5.41 -13.49
C TYR A 117 6.37 -5.66 -14.21
N LEU A 118 6.85 -6.91 -14.22
CA LEU A 118 8.09 -7.28 -14.91
C LEU A 118 8.03 -6.95 -16.41
N TYR A 119 6.90 -7.18 -17.07
CA TYR A 119 6.71 -6.82 -18.47
C TYR A 119 6.91 -5.33 -18.71
N VAL A 120 6.29 -4.46 -17.90
CA VAL A 120 6.38 -3.01 -18.06
C VAL A 120 7.82 -2.54 -17.81
N PHE A 121 8.42 -2.98 -16.71
CA PHE A 121 9.77 -2.54 -16.32
C PHE A 121 10.87 -3.08 -17.23
N GLU A 122 10.80 -4.33 -17.68
CA GLU A 122 11.74 -4.83 -18.69
C GLU A 122 11.52 -4.15 -20.05
N GLY A 123 10.26 -3.89 -20.42
CA GLY A 123 9.93 -3.15 -21.64
C GLY A 123 10.50 -1.73 -21.63
N SER A 124 10.50 -1.06 -20.48
CA SER A 124 11.04 0.29 -20.31
C SER A 124 12.52 0.42 -20.68
N THR A 125 13.29 -0.67 -20.59
CA THR A 125 14.72 -0.68 -20.96
C THR A 125 14.95 -0.44 -22.46
N LEU A 126 13.98 -0.77 -23.32
CA LEU A 126 14.03 -0.49 -24.75
C LEU A 126 13.96 1.02 -25.04
N GLY A 127 13.03 1.72 -24.38
CA GLY A 127 12.92 3.18 -24.44
C GLY A 127 14.10 3.90 -23.79
N GLY A 128 14.74 3.24 -22.81
CA GLY A 128 15.93 3.72 -22.11
C GLY A 128 17.08 4.12 -23.03
N ILE A 129 17.21 3.53 -24.22
CA ILE A 129 18.26 3.88 -25.21
C ILE A 129 18.15 5.35 -25.64
N VAL A 130 16.93 5.79 -25.98
CA VAL A 130 16.65 7.16 -26.42
C VAL A 130 16.79 8.12 -25.24
N LEU A 131 16.17 7.76 -24.11
CA LEU A 131 16.21 8.55 -22.88
C LEU A 131 17.64 8.77 -22.39
N ARG A 132 18.51 7.76 -22.46
CA ARG A 132 19.93 7.88 -22.07
C ARG A 132 20.63 9.03 -22.78
N SER A 133 20.44 9.14 -24.09
CA SER A 133 21.05 10.22 -24.88
C SER A 133 20.50 11.58 -24.49
N GLN A 134 19.18 11.68 -24.28
CA GLN A 134 18.54 12.93 -23.87
C GLN A 134 18.99 13.38 -22.48
N VAL A 135 19.00 12.48 -21.48
CA VAL A 135 19.47 12.75 -20.11
C VAL A 135 20.95 13.16 -20.11
N ALA A 136 21.80 12.43 -20.85
CA ALA A 136 23.22 12.77 -20.95
C ALA A 136 23.42 14.19 -21.50
N GLN A 137 22.64 14.59 -22.51
CA GLN A 137 22.73 15.92 -23.11
C GLN A 137 22.13 17.01 -22.22
N ALA A 138 20.97 16.78 -21.62
CA ALA A 138 20.27 17.75 -20.77
C ALA A 138 21.13 18.12 -19.53
N PHE A 139 21.73 17.11 -18.89
CA PHE A 139 22.49 17.29 -17.65
C PHE A 139 24.00 17.23 -17.82
N LYS A 140 24.49 17.20 -19.07
CA LYS A 140 25.92 17.20 -19.42
C LYS A 140 26.72 16.05 -18.74
N LEU A 141 26.08 14.90 -18.57
CA LEU A 141 26.69 13.72 -17.93
C LEU A 141 27.72 13.05 -18.86
N LYS A 142 28.80 12.55 -18.27
CA LYS A 142 29.90 11.86 -18.97
C LYS A 142 30.18 10.51 -18.34
N ASP A 143 30.85 9.64 -19.10
CA ASP A 143 31.43 8.38 -18.61
C ASP A 143 30.43 7.43 -17.93
N ARG A 144 29.15 7.54 -18.30
CA ARG A 144 28.02 6.73 -17.79
C ARG A 144 27.68 6.95 -16.31
N ASN A 145 28.26 7.96 -15.68
CA ASN A 145 27.90 8.36 -14.33
C ASN A 145 26.48 8.95 -14.30
N GLY A 146 25.64 8.48 -13.39
CA GLY A 146 24.23 8.87 -13.34
C GLY A 146 23.39 8.36 -14.52
N LEU A 147 23.85 7.33 -15.25
CA LEU A 147 23.20 6.74 -16.43
C LEU A 147 23.28 5.20 -16.46
N ALA A 148 23.65 4.56 -15.35
CA ALA A 148 23.77 3.12 -15.21
C ALA A 148 22.46 2.40 -15.54
N TYR A 149 21.35 2.85 -14.93
CA TYR A 149 20.03 2.27 -15.13
C TYR A 149 19.59 2.39 -16.58
N LEU A 150 19.72 3.57 -17.19
CA LEU A 150 19.39 3.79 -18.60
C LEU A 150 20.35 3.09 -19.57
N SER A 151 21.44 2.54 -19.07
CA SER A 151 22.39 1.71 -19.83
C SER A 151 22.25 0.21 -19.50
N SER A 152 21.13 -0.21 -18.93
CA SER A 152 20.80 -1.61 -18.69
C SER A 152 21.05 -2.47 -19.94
N TYR A 153 21.67 -3.63 -19.75
CA TYR A 153 22.03 -4.59 -20.81
C TYR A 153 22.94 -4.06 -21.94
N ASP A 154 23.29 -2.77 -21.96
CA ASP A 154 24.14 -2.13 -22.96
C ASP A 154 23.77 -2.49 -24.41
N LYS A 155 24.68 -3.13 -25.14
CA LYS A 155 24.48 -3.51 -26.55
C LYS A 155 23.58 -4.74 -26.70
N GLN A 156 23.21 -5.40 -25.60
CA GLN A 156 22.47 -6.66 -25.58
C GLN A 156 20.97 -6.47 -25.35
N ILE A 157 20.47 -5.23 -25.17
CA ILE A 157 19.05 -4.94 -24.87
C ILE A 157 18.08 -5.71 -25.79
N ALA A 158 18.31 -5.73 -27.10
CA ALA A 158 17.43 -6.43 -28.05
C ALA A 158 17.49 -7.96 -27.94
N ALA A 159 18.61 -8.53 -27.47
CA ALA A 159 18.73 -9.95 -27.18
C ALA A 159 18.02 -10.30 -25.87
N GLU A 160 18.26 -9.52 -24.82
CA GLU A 160 17.63 -9.69 -23.49
C GLU A 160 16.11 -9.56 -23.58
N TRP A 161 15.59 -8.58 -24.32
CA TRP A 161 14.15 -8.45 -24.53
C TRP A 161 13.53 -9.63 -25.28
N ARG A 162 14.23 -10.17 -26.31
CA ARG A 162 13.77 -11.38 -27.01
C ARG A 162 13.73 -12.58 -26.06
N GLU A 163 14.74 -12.73 -25.22
CA GLU A 163 14.82 -13.85 -24.28
C GLU A 163 13.78 -13.72 -23.15
N PHE A 164 13.56 -12.51 -22.63
CA PHE A 164 12.45 -12.23 -21.73
C PHE A 164 11.09 -12.55 -22.38
N SER A 165 10.87 -12.09 -23.62
CA SER A 165 9.63 -12.38 -24.36
C SER A 165 9.41 -13.87 -24.60
N ARG A 166 10.50 -14.62 -24.83
CA ARG A 166 10.46 -16.07 -25.00
C ARG A 166 10.05 -16.75 -23.69
N ARG A 167 10.66 -16.38 -22.55
CA ARG A 167 10.30 -16.90 -21.23
C ARG A 167 8.85 -16.59 -20.87
N MET A 168 8.42 -15.34 -21.06
CA MET A 168 7.03 -14.92 -20.83
C MET A 168 6.02 -15.71 -21.67
N SER A 169 6.34 -15.99 -22.94
CA SER A 169 5.46 -16.77 -23.82
C SER A 169 5.43 -18.26 -23.48
N ALA A 170 6.48 -18.78 -22.85
CA ALA A 170 6.60 -20.19 -22.45
C ALA A 170 6.16 -20.45 -21.00
N ALA A 171 5.86 -19.41 -20.23
CA ALA A 171 5.47 -19.52 -18.83
C ALA A 171 4.16 -20.32 -18.69
N PRO A 172 4.07 -21.26 -17.74
CA PRO A 172 2.86 -22.05 -17.52
C PRO A 172 1.76 -21.19 -16.88
N LEU A 173 0.92 -20.57 -17.72
CA LEU A 173 -0.13 -19.64 -17.31
C LEU A 173 -1.50 -20.09 -17.80
N THR A 174 -2.47 -20.09 -16.89
CA THR A 174 -3.90 -20.21 -17.21
C THR A 174 -4.41 -18.94 -17.88
N THR A 175 -5.55 -19.03 -18.59
CA THR A 175 -6.19 -17.85 -19.21
C THR A 175 -6.52 -16.77 -18.18
N SER A 176 -6.99 -17.15 -17.00
CA SER A 176 -7.33 -16.20 -15.94
C SER A 176 -6.09 -15.46 -15.39
N GLU A 177 -4.95 -16.15 -15.25
CA GLU A 177 -3.69 -15.49 -14.89
C GLU A 177 -3.24 -14.53 -16.00
N GLN A 178 -3.39 -14.90 -17.27
CA GLN A 178 -3.05 -13.99 -18.37
C GLN A 178 -3.87 -12.70 -18.32
N ASP A 179 -5.17 -12.79 -18.03
CA ASP A 179 -6.05 -11.63 -17.88
C ASP A 179 -5.58 -10.72 -16.73
N ARG A 180 -5.23 -11.31 -15.58
CA ARG A 180 -4.72 -10.56 -14.42
C ARG A 180 -3.35 -9.93 -14.69
N ILE A 181 -2.47 -10.62 -15.40
CA ILE A 181 -1.16 -10.10 -15.82
C ILE A 181 -1.32 -8.87 -16.74
N VAL A 182 -2.26 -8.91 -17.68
CA VAL A 182 -2.55 -7.75 -18.55
C VAL A 182 -3.13 -6.59 -17.75
N ALA A 183 -4.10 -6.84 -16.86
CA ALA A 183 -4.66 -5.82 -15.99
C ALA A 183 -3.58 -5.17 -15.10
N THR A 184 -2.67 -5.98 -14.57
CA THR A 184 -1.55 -5.52 -13.74
C THR A 184 -0.56 -4.67 -14.54
N ALA A 185 -0.30 -5.02 -15.81
CA ALA A 185 0.53 -4.18 -16.68
C ALA A 185 -0.14 -2.82 -16.98
N ASP A 186 -1.46 -2.78 -17.21
CA ASP A 186 -2.21 -1.52 -17.35
C ASP A 186 -2.09 -0.65 -16.09
N GLN A 187 -2.29 -1.24 -14.92
CA GLN A 187 -2.14 -0.57 -13.62
C GLN A 187 -0.71 -0.05 -13.41
N THR A 188 0.31 -0.83 -13.79
CA THR A 188 1.71 -0.41 -13.66
C THR A 188 2.00 0.82 -14.51
N PHE A 189 1.49 0.89 -15.74
CA PHE A 189 1.62 2.10 -16.56
C PHE A 189 0.87 3.31 -15.95
N ALA A 190 -0.29 3.08 -15.34
CA ALA A 190 -1.03 4.13 -14.64
C ALA A 190 -0.22 4.66 -13.44
N GLY A 191 0.37 3.78 -12.62
CA GLY A 191 1.25 4.16 -11.51
C GLY A 191 2.49 4.91 -11.99
N MET A 192 3.14 4.45 -13.07
CA MET A 192 4.25 5.18 -13.70
C MET A 192 3.84 6.57 -14.21
N THR A 193 2.63 6.71 -14.75
CA THR A 193 2.09 8.01 -15.16
C THR A 193 1.99 8.95 -13.96
N GLN A 194 1.46 8.48 -12.85
CA GLN A 194 1.31 9.27 -11.62
C GLN A 194 2.67 9.68 -11.02
N ILE A 195 3.63 8.75 -10.98
CA ILE A 195 5.01 9.06 -10.57
C ILE A 195 5.58 10.18 -11.43
N VAL A 196 5.50 10.06 -12.76
CA VAL A 196 6.05 11.06 -13.69
C VAL A 196 5.34 12.41 -13.56
N GLN A 197 4.02 12.43 -13.33
CA GLN A 197 3.26 13.65 -13.06
C GLN A 197 3.67 14.33 -11.75
N GLY A 198 4.01 13.55 -10.72
CA GLY A 198 4.57 14.05 -9.47
C GLY A 198 5.97 14.66 -9.63
N LEU A 199 6.66 14.39 -10.74
CA LEU A 199 8.02 14.86 -11.01
C LEU A 199 8.06 16.12 -11.87
N TYR A 200 7.09 16.31 -12.77
CA TYR A 200 7.07 17.49 -13.63
C TYR A 200 5.69 17.77 -14.27
N PRO A 201 5.20 19.03 -14.26
CA PRO A 201 5.77 20.18 -13.57
C PRO A 201 5.74 19.99 -12.05
N ILE A 202 6.77 20.47 -11.35
CA ILE A 202 6.90 20.32 -9.90
C ILE A 202 5.68 20.97 -9.20
N PRO A 203 4.89 20.23 -8.41
CA PRO A 203 3.68 20.76 -7.80
C PRO A 203 3.97 21.94 -6.85
N LYS A 204 3.19 23.03 -6.94
CA LYS A 204 3.34 24.18 -6.03
C LYS A 204 2.77 23.95 -4.62
N GLN A 205 1.84 23.00 -4.47
CA GLN A 205 1.15 22.66 -3.22
C GLN A 205 1.31 21.17 -2.94
N GLU A 206 2.52 20.74 -2.60
CA GLU A 206 2.89 19.32 -2.47
C GLU A 206 2.03 18.59 -1.43
N MET A 207 1.81 19.19 -0.25
CA MET A 207 0.96 18.58 0.80
C MET A 207 -0.46 18.29 0.30
N ALA A 208 -1.10 19.24 -0.39
CA ALA A 208 -2.44 19.03 -0.94
C ALA A 208 -2.45 17.95 -2.03
N ALA A 209 -1.41 17.92 -2.88
CA ALA A 209 -1.25 16.90 -3.90
C ALA A 209 -1.05 15.50 -3.29
N MET A 210 -0.30 15.38 -2.19
CA MET A 210 -0.09 14.11 -1.50
C MET A 210 -1.37 13.61 -0.82
N VAL A 211 -2.15 14.50 -0.19
CA VAL A 211 -3.46 14.13 0.38
C VAL A 211 -4.38 13.61 -0.72
N GLN A 212 -4.44 14.30 -1.85
CA GLN A 212 -5.22 13.86 -3.01
C GLN A 212 -4.73 12.51 -3.58
N ALA A 213 -3.41 12.27 -3.57
CA ALA A 213 -2.82 11.02 -4.02
C ALA A 213 -3.16 9.83 -3.12
N LEU A 214 -3.09 10.01 -1.78
CA LEU A 214 -3.49 8.99 -0.81
C LEU A 214 -4.99 8.72 -0.88
N ASN A 215 -5.79 9.79 -0.87
CA ASN A 215 -7.23 9.68 -0.88
C ASN A 215 -7.88 10.97 -1.42
N PRO A 216 -8.39 10.99 -2.67
CA PRO A 216 -9.04 12.16 -3.23
C PRO A 216 -10.36 12.51 -2.52
N GLU A 217 -10.92 11.59 -1.71
CA GLU A 217 -12.14 11.80 -0.92
C GLU A 217 -11.86 12.31 0.51
N ALA A 218 -10.59 12.40 0.94
CA ALA A 218 -10.22 12.74 2.32
C ALA A 218 -10.36 14.22 2.68
N GLY A 219 -10.61 15.13 1.74
CA GLY A 219 -10.65 16.57 2.05
C GLY A 219 -9.27 17.13 2.43
N HIS A 220 -9.19 18.05 3.39
CA HIS A 220 -7.96 18.80 3.74
C HIS A 220 -7.27 18.29 5.02
N HIS A 221 -7.03 16.99 5.13
CA HIS A 221 -6.30 16.44 6.29
C HIS A 221 -4.79 16.68 6.16
N VAL A 222 -4.11 16.88 7.29
CA VAL A 222 -2.64 16.92 7.34
C VAL A 222 -2.13 15.47 7.35
N ILE A 223 -1.06 15.20 6.61
CA ILE A 223 -0.39 13.89 6.59
C ILE A 223 1.08 14.05 6.98
N ALA A 224 1.75 12.95 7.31
CA ALA A 224 3.19 12.92 7.51
C ALA A 224 3.95 13.45 6.27
N ASP A 225 5.03 14.17 6.51
CA ASP A 225 5.92 14.75 5.50
C ASP A 225 7.19 13.91 5.27
N ASP A 226 7.60 13.07 6.24
CA ASP A 226 8.70 12.11 6.09
C ASP A 226 8.21 10.86 5.29
N PRO A 227 8.82 10.56 4.12
CA PRO A 227 8.46 9.38 3.33
C PRO A 227 8.54 8.05 4.08
N ARG A 228 9.47 7.92 5.03
CA ARG A 228 9.63 6.71 5.86
C ARG A 228 8.43 6.51 6.78
N GLU A 229 7.85 7.60 7.26
CA GLU A 229 6.63 7.58 8.07
C GLU A 229 5.41 7.20 7.23
N ILE A 230 5.29 7.77 6.03
CA ILE A 230 4.22 7.42 5.08
C ILE A 230 4.30 5.93 4.74
N GLU A 231 5.49 5.42 4.43
CA GLU A 231 5.67 4.00 4.12
C GLU A 231 5.29 3.11 5.31
N ALA A 232 5.73 3.46 6.52
CA ALA A 232 5.33 2.75 7.74
C ALA A 232 3.81 2.80 7.96
N ALA A 233 3.15 3.91 7.68
CA ALA A 233 1.71 4.07 7.77
C ALA A 233 0.94 3.20 6.75
N LEU A 234 1.44 3.11 5.51
CA LEU A 234 0.90 2.22 4.48
C LEU A 234 1.04 0.75 4.89
N ARG A 235 2.23 0.33 5.35
CA ARG A 235 2.47 -1.03 5.86
C ARG A 235 1.58 -1.37 7.06
N ALA A 236 1.42 -0.43 7.99
CA ALA A 236 0.54 -0.59 9.14
C ALA A 236 -0.92 -0.78 8.73
N GLY A 237 -1.38 0.01 7.76
CA GLY A 237 -2.69 -0.15 7.13
C GLY A 237 -2.86 -1.55 6.57
N GLU A 238 -1.96 -1.99 5.69
CA GLU A 238 -2.03 -3.32 5.07
C GLU A 238 -2.03 -4.46 6.11
N ARG A 239 -1.19 -4.36 7.15
CA ARG A 239 -1.19 -5.32 8.26
C ARG A 239 -2.53 -5.37 8.99
N SER A 240 -3.16 -4.22 9.24
CA SER A 240 -4.49 -4.16 9.86
C SER A 240 -5.57 -4.80 8.97
N TRP A 241 -5.48 -4.65 7.65
CA TRP A 241 -6.43 -5.25 6.71
C TRP A 241 -6.29 -6.77 6.64
N ARG A 242 -5.06 -7.30 6.67
CA ARG A 242 -4.80 -8.75 6.69
C ARG A 242 -5.25 -9.44 7.98
N GLN A 243 -5.20 -8.74 9.10
CA GLN A 243 -5.62 -9.30 10.40
C GLN A 243 -7.12 -9.51 10.51
N VAL A 244 -7.93 -8.69 9.82
CA VAL A 244 -9.39 -8.71 9.94
C VAL A 244 -10.03 -8.61 8.55
N PRO A 245 -10.28 -9.76 7.87
CA PRO A 245 -10.87 -9.81 6.52
C PRO A 245 -12.19 -9.04 6.36
N TYR A 246 -12.90 -8.77 7.46
CA TYR A 246 -14.06 -7.89 7.50
C TYR A 246 -13.83 -6.54 6.81
N TYR A 247 -12.62 -5.95 6.94
CA TYR A 247 -12.34 -4.65 6.33
C TYR A 247 -12.48 -4.67 4.81
N GLU A 248 -11.87 -5.66 4.17
CA GLU A 248 -11.90 -5.81 2.72
C GLU A 248 -13.29 -6.12 2.22
N TRP A 249 -13.97 -7.07 2.86
CA TRP A 249 -15.35 -7.42 2.51
C TRP A 249 -16.31 -6.23 2.68
N ARG A 250 -16.19 -5.44 3.76
CA ARG A 250 -17.16 -4.39 4.09
C ARG A 250 -16.92 -3.08 3.34
N TYR A 251 -15.67 -2.64 3.25
CA TYR A 251 -15.32 -1.29 2.78
C TYR A 251 -14.53 -1.28 1.47
N GLY A 252 -13.97 -2.42 1.07
CA GLY A 252 -13.20 -2.59 -0.17
C GLY A 252 -12.12 -1.53 -0.37
N GLU A 253 -11.78 -1.27 -1.63
CA GLU A 253 -10.75 -0.30 -2.01
C GLU A 253 -11.04 1.12 -1.52
N ARG A 254 -12.31 1.48 -1.30
CA ARG A 254 -12.65 2.78 -0.74
C ARG A 254 -12.20 2.89 0.72
N GLY A 255 -12.50 1.90 1.54
CA GLY A 255 -12.04 1.87 2.93
C GLY A 255 -10.52 1.91 3.04
N ARG A 256 -9.83 1.23 2.11
CA ARG A 256 -8.36 1.15 2.08
C ARG A 256 -7.72 2.53 1.90
N ARG A 257 -8.23 3.34 0.96
CA ARG A 257 -7.79 4.73 0.77
C ARG A 257 -7.98 5.58 2.03
N PHE A 258 -9.11 5.41 2.72
CA PHE A 258 -9.33 6.09 4.00
C PHE A 258 -8.35 5.61 5.08
N THR A 259 -8.05 4.31 5.17
CA THR A 259 -7.01 3.81 6.07
C THR A 259 -5.66 4.45 5.77
N TRP A 260 -5.25 4.55 4.51
CA TRP A 260 -3.97 5.19 4.16
C TRP A 260 -3.88 6.66 4.58
N SER A 261 -4.95 7.44 4.33
CA SER A 261 -5.00 8.84 4.75
C SER A 261 -5.06 8.98 6.27
N ASP A 262 -5.86 8.14 6.94
CA ASP A 262 -6.05 8.19 8.39
C ASP A 262 -4.78 7.76 9.13
N SER A 263 -4.12 6.67 8.70
CA SER A 263 -2.83 6.25 9.26
C SER A 263 -1.80 7.38 9.16
N SER A 264 -1.69 8.00 7.98
CA SER A 264 -0.74 9.09 7.74
C SER A 264 -1.06 10.33 8.56
N TRP A 265 -2.35 10.63 8.79
CA TRP A 265 -2.79 11.68 9.69
C TRP A 265 -2.50 11.35 11.16
N ILE A 266 -2.76 10.12 11.61
CA ILE A 266 -2.50 9.65 12.98
C ILE A 266 -1.02 9.78 13.32
N VAL A 267 -0.11 9.55 12.37
CA VAL A 267 1.33 9.77 12.58
C VAL A 267 1.61 11.22 13.01
N THR A 268 0.91 12.20 12.46
CA THR A 268 1.09 13.61 12.83
C THR A 268 0.72 13.88 14.29
N LEU A 269 -0.23 13.12 14.86
CA LEU A 269 -0.66 13.23 16.26
C LEU A 269 0.47 12.94 17.25
N SER A 270 1.48 12.13 16.86
CA SER A 270 2.66 11.84 17.69
C SER A 270 3.48 13.08 18.05
N ARG A 271 3.31 14.17 17.28
CA ARG A 271 3.99 15.47 17.49
C ARG A 271 3.16 16.45 18.30
N HIS A 272 1.93 16.09 18.67
CA HIS A 272 1.04 16.92 19.48
C HIS A 272 1.06 16.51 20.95
N SER A 273 0.57 17.39 21.83
CA SER A 273 0.36 17.05 23.24
C SER A 273 -0.61 15.89 23.39
N GLU A 274 -0.46 15.10 24.45
CA GLU A 274 -1.33 13.96 24.75
C GLU A 274 -2.81 14.31 24.82
N ALA A 275 -3.18 15.48 25.35
CA ALA A 275 -4.56 15.95 25.41
C ALA A 275 -5.17 16.16 24.01
N VAL A 276 -4.41 16.71 23.07
CA VAL A 276 -4.84 16.92 21.68
C VAL A 276 -5.01 15.59 20.97
N ALA A 277 -4.01 14.70 21.05
CA ALA A 277 -4.09 13.38 20.44
C ALA A 277 -5.26 12.56 21.00
N THR A 278 -5.48 12.60 22.32
CA THR A 278 -6.61 11.96 22.99
C THR A 278 -7.94 12.45 22.43
N HIS A 279 -8.12 13.77 22.32
CA HIS A 279 -9.36 14.35 21.79
C HIS A 279 -9.62 13.94 20.33
N GLN A 280 -8.59 13.97 19.48
CA GLN A 280 -8.70 13.62 18.07
C GLN A 280 -9.00 12.12 17.88
N LEU A 281 -8.32 11.24 18.62
CA LEU A 281 -8.54 9.80 18.56
C LEU A 281 -9.89 9.39 19.17
N ASP A 282 -10.36 10.08 20.22
CA ASP A 282 -11.70 9.84 20.77
C ASP A 282 -12.78 10.18 19.74
N TRP A 283 -12.64 11.31 19.04
CA TRP A 283 -13.54 11.67 17.95
C TRP A 283 -13.53 10.62 16.84
N LEU A 284 -12.33 10.28 16.31
CA LEU A 284 -12.19 9.31 15.23
C LEU A 284 -12.79 7.96 15.62
N SER A 285 -12.43 7.46 16.80
CA SER A 285 -12.88 6.15 17.30
C SER A 285 -14.41 6.05 17.40
N ARG A 286 -15.10 7.13 17.79
CA ARG A 286 -16.57 7.18 17.85
C ARG A 286 -17.21 7.22 16.45
N VAL A 287 -16.62 7.99 15.53
CA VAL A 287 -17.07 8.10 14.13
C VAL A 287 -16.95 6.76 13.40
N LEU A 288 -15.86 6.04 13.64
CA LEU A 288 -15.59 4.72 13.09
C LEU A 288 -16.50 3.65 13.71
N ALA A 289 -16.62 3.62 15.04
CA ALA A 289 -17.46 2.66 15.74
C ALA A 289 -18.94 2.76 15.33
N SER A 290 -19.47 3.96 15.15
CA SER A 290 -20.85 4.15 14.67
C SER A 290 -21.08 3.69 13.23
N ARG A 291 -20.01 3.38 12.47
CA ARG A 291 -20.03 2.94 11.06
C ARG A 291 -19.63 1.47 10.88
N GLY A 292 -19.51 0.72 11.98
CA GLY A 292 -19.16 -0.70 11.95
C GLY A 292 -17.67 -0.97 12.08
N MET A 293 -16.88 -0.01 12.57
CA MET A 293 -15.48 -0.23 12.92
C MET A 293 -15.27 0.00 14.42
N PRO A 294 -15.53 -1.02 15.29
CA PRO A 294 -15.41 -0.86 16.74
C PRO A 294 -14.05 -0.32 17.17
N ARG A 295 -13.98 0.40 18.29
CA ARG A 295 -12.78 1.07 18.80
C ARG A 295 -11.60 0.11 19.01
N TRP A 296 -11.88 -1.19 19.22
CA TRP A 296 -10.88 -2.25 19.24
C TRP A 296 -10.02 -2.28 17.96
N LEU A 297 -10.60 -2.01 16.79
CA LEU A 297 -9.83 -1.99 15.55
C LEU A 297 -8.83 -0.83 15.52
N LEU A 298 -9.21 0.35 16.01
CA LEU A 298 -8.28 1.47 16.17
C LEU A 298 -7.25 1.19 17.27
N GLU A 299 -7.65 0.54 18.37
CA GLU A 299 -6.74 0.06 19.42
C GLU A 299 -5.61 -0.79 18.81
N GLN A 300 -5.96 -1.81 18.01
CA GLN A 300 -4.99 -2.67 17.34
C GLN A 300 -4.15 -1.90 16.31
N HIS A 301 -4.79 -1.06 15.51
CA HIS A 301 -4.11 -0.29 14.48
C HIS A 301 -3.07 0.68 15.05
N LEU A 302 -3.36 1.36 16.15
CA LEU A 302 -2.40 2.26 16.83
C LEU A 302 -1.14 1.52 17.29
N GLN A 303 -1.29 0.28 17.78
CA GLN A 303 -0.14 -0.55 18.17
C GLN A 303 0.67 -0.98 16.94
N VAL A 304 0.00 -1.44 15.88
CA VAL A 304 0.67 -1.84 14.62
C VAL A 304 1.40 -0.65 14.00
N LEU A 305 0.78 0.53 13.97
CA LEU A 305 1.37 1.76 13.46
C LEU A 305 2.60 2.18 14.26
N HIS A 306 2.52 2.14 15.60
CA HIS A 306 3.67 2.36 16.46
C HIS A 306 4.83 1.42 16.10
N ASP A 307 4.56 0.12 15.97
CA ASP A 307 5.60 -0.88 15.72
C ASP A 307 6.26 -0.69 14.35
N GLU A 308 5.47 -0.39 13.31
CA GLU A 308 5.99 -0.08 11.97
C GLU A 308 6.84 1.18 11.96
N LEU A 309 6.41 2.24 12.64
CA LEU A 309 7.15 3.51 12.74
C LEU A 309 8.46 3.34 13.48
N VAL A 310 8.45 2.63 14.61
CA VAL A 310 9.63 2.35 15.43
C VAL A 310 10.62 1.45 14.70
N SER A 311 10.13 0.50 13.91
CA SER A 311 10.97 -0.35 13.06
C SER A 311 11.65 0.45 11.94
N ALA A 312 10.88 1.34 11.29
CA ALA A 312 11.37 2.14 10.17
C ALA A 312 12.28 3.31 10.60
N ILE A 313 12.00 3.92 11.75
CA ILE A 313 12.65 5.15 12.23
C ILE A 313 12.95 5.01 13.74
N PRO A 314 13.91 4.16 14.14
CA PRO A 314 14.20 3.88 15.54
C PRO A 314 14.59 5.12 16.36
N GLU A 315 15.20 6.12 15.71
CA GLU A 315 15.62 7.37 16.33
C GLU A 315 14.45 8.21 16.87
N ASN A 316 13.24 8.04 16.31
CA ASN A 316 12.03 8.77 16.71
C ASN A 316 11.12 7.98 17.67
N ARG A 317 11.59 6.85 18.21
CA ARG A 317 10.81 5.97 19.10
C ARG A 317 10.07 6.72 20.22
N HIS A 318 10.71 7.70 20.84
CA HIS A 318 10.10 8.45 21.94
C HIS A 318 8.89 9.27 21.48
N THR A 319 8.96 9.88 20.30
CA THR A 319 7.85 10.61 19.68
C THR A 319 6.67 9.68 19.42
N TYR A 320 6.94 8.48 18.90
CA TYR A 320 5.88 7.51 18.57
C TYR A 320 5.25 6.83 19.78
N ALA A 321 5.88 6.87 20.96
CA ALA A 321 5.36 6.24 22.19
C ALA A 321 3.94 6.70 22.53
N LEU A 322 3.55 7.92 22.12
CA LEU A 322 2.19 8.41 22.26
C LEU A 322 1.15 7.47 21.62
N LEU A 323 1.44 6.87 20.47
CA LEU A 323 0.52 5.95 19.79
C LEU A 323 0.31 4.66 20.60
N ALA A 324 1.38 4.11 21.17
CA ALA A 324 1.28 2.94 22.06
C ALA A 324 0.50 3.27 23.35
N HIS A 325 0.72 4.45 23.93
CA HIS A 325 -0.07 4.91 25.09
C HIS A 325 -1.56 5.06 24.74
N GLN A 326 -1.88 5.61 23.56
CA GLN A 326 -3.27 5.74 23.12
C GLN A 326 -3.92 4.40 22.79
N SER A 327 -3.16 3.43 22.25
CA SER A 327 -3.60 2.04 22.11
C SER A 327 -3.95 1.43 23.48
N ALA A 328 -3.05 1.53 24.47
CA ALA A 328 -3.30 1.05 25.82
C ALA A 328 -4.53 1.73 26.46
N ARG A 329 -4.72 3.04 26.27
CA ARG A 329 -5.89 3.76 26.76
C ARG A 329 -7.20 3.24 26.15
N LEU A 330 -7.25 2.99 24.83
CA LEU A 330 -8.45 2.43 24.19
C LEU A 330 -8.75 1.01 24.72
N ARG A 331 -7.71 0.22 24.99
CA ARG A 331 -7.84 -1.09 25.65
C ARG A 331 -8.46 -0.97 27.04
N ASP A 332 -7.94 -0.07 27.88
CA ASP A 332 -8.45 0.16 29.23
C ASP A 332 -9.92 0.61 29.20
N LEU A 333 -10.28 1.48 28.26
CA LEU A 333 -11.68 1.91 28.07
C LEU A 333 -12.60 0.76 27.65
N ARG A 334 -12.11 -0.22 26.90
CA ARG A 334 -12.85 -1.44 26.55
C ARG A 334 -12.97 -2.36 27.77
N HIS A 335 -11.90 -2.53 28.54
CA HIS A 335 -11.89 -3.33 29.77
C HIS A 335 -12.84 -2.83 30.85
N GLN A 336 -13.11 -1.52 30.89
CA GLN A 336 -14.14 -0.95 31.75
C GLN A 336 -15.56 -1.40 31.41
N GLN A 337 -15.80 -1.91 30.19
CA GLN A 337 -17.12 -2.34 29.72
C GLN A 337 -17.27 -3.87 29.67
N LEU A 338 -16.16 -4.58 29.47
CA LEU A 338 -16.09 -6.04 29.42
C LEU A 338 -14.65 -6.50 29.70
N ASP A 339 -14.46 -7.40 30.66
CA ASP A 339 -13.14 -7.92 31.01
C ASP A 339 -12.50 -8.74 29.87
N GLU A 340 -11.17 -8.79 29.84
CA GLU A 340 -10.42 -9.46 28.77
C GLU A 340 -10.69 -10.98 28.69
N PRO A 341 -10.71 -11.75 29.79
CA PRO A 341 -11.10 -13.17 29.74
C PRO A 341 -12.47 -13.40 29.07
N THR A 342 -13.49 -12.64 29.46
CA THR A 342 -14.83 -12.76 28.85
C THR A 342 -14.82 -12.33 27.39
N PHE A 343 -14.13 -11.25 27.06
CA PHE A 343 -13.96 -10.77 25.69
C PHE A 343 -13.38 -11.86 24.77
N GLN A 344 -12.29 -12.49 25.21
CA GLN A 344 -11.60 -13.56 24.49
C GLN A 344 -12.46 -14.83 24.38
N ALA A 345 -13.14 -15.21 25.47
CA ALA A 345 -13.98 -16.40 25.49
C ALA A 345 -15.17 -16.30 24.52
N LEU A 346 -15.87 -15.16 24.49
CA LEU A 346 -16.99 -14.94 23.57
C LEU A 346 -16.53 -14.85 22.11
N ALA A 347 -15.40 -14.21 21.85
CA ALA A 347 -14.84 -14.15 20.50
C ALA A 347 -14.45 -15.54 19.98
N ALA A 348 -13.85 -16.38 20.84
CA ALA A 348 -13.52 -17.77 20.51
C ALA A 348 -14.77 -18.65 20.34
N GLU A 349 -15.81 -18.41 21.14
CA GLU A 349 -17.09 -19.11 21.02
C GLU A 349 -17.73 -18.86 19.65
N PHE A 350 -17.72 -17.62 19.15
CA PHE A 350 -18.20 -17.32 17.80
C PHE A 350 -17.52 -18.19 16.74
N ALA A 351 -16.18 -18.28 16.78
CA ALA A 351 -15.41 -19.07 15.83
C ALA A 351 -15.78 -20.56 15.89
N ALA A 352 -16.07 -21.09 17.09
CA ALA A 352 -16.52 -22.47 17.25
C ALA A 352 -17.93 -22.71 16.68
N LEU A 353 -18.84 -21.74 16.81
CA LEU A 353 -20.22 -21.85 16.34
C LEU A 353 -20.33 -21.85 14.80
N VAL A 354 -19.50 -21.08 14.11
CA VAL A 354 -19.58 -20.93 12.64
C VAL A 354 -18.82 -22.00 11.86
N GLY A 355 -18.03 -22.83 12.55
CA GLY A 355 -17.20 -23.87 11.94
C GLY A 355 -15.91 -23.33 11.30
N SER A 356 -14.97 -24.24 11.01
CA SER A 356 -13.60 -23.89 10.60
C SER A 356 -13.55 -23.09 9.30
N GLU A 357 -14.38 -23.41 8.31
CA GLU A 357 -14.40 -22.71 7.02
C GLU A 357 -14.73 -21.22 7.17
N TRP A 358 -15.80 -20.90 7.92
CA TRP A 358 -16.21 -19.52 8.14
C TRP A 358 -15.30 -18.78 9.13
N ALA A 359 -14.81 -19.48 10.15
CA ALA A 359 -13.87 -18.91 11.11
C ALA A 359 -12.54 -18.51 10.46
N GLU A 360 -12.06 -19.26 9.47
CA GLU A 360 -10.87 -18.92 8.69
C GLU A 360 -11.16 -17.80 7.70
N ARG A 361 -12.26 -17.91 6.92
CA ARG A 361 -12.62 -16.92 5.90
C ARG A 361 -12.88 -15.52 6.47
N PHE A 362 -13.49 -15.44 7.65
CA PHE A 362 -13.83 -14.21 8.35
C PHE A 362 -13.21 -14.17 9.74
N ALA A 363 -11.91 -14.45 9.80
CA ALA A 363 -11.13 -14.38 11.02
C ALA A 363 -11.30 -13.04 11.75
N GLY A 364 -11.33 -13.09 13.08
CA GLY A 364 -11.46 -11.91 13.93
C GLY A 364 -12.90 -11.37 14.09
N THR A 365 -13.90 -11.94 13.41
CA THR A 365 -15.30 -11.47 13.52
C THR A 365 -15.85 -11.57 14.94
N GLY A 366 -15.50 -12.60 15.70
CA GLY A 366 -15.91 -12.73 17.10
C GLY A 366 -15.45 -11.54 17.95
N TYR A 367 -14.18 -11.12 17.81
CA TYR A 367 -13.65 -9.94 18.51
C TYR A 367 -14.37 -8.66 18.08
N LEU A 368 -14.70 -8.54 16.80
CA LEU A 368 -15.41 -7.40 16.25
C LEU A 368 -16.83 -7.28 16.84
N LEU A 369 -17.57 -8.39 16.93
CA LEU A 369 -18.91 -8.42 17.54
C LEU A 369 -18.88 -8.02 19.01
N VAL A 370 -17.98 -8.62 19.79
CA VAL A 370 -17.89 -8.36 21.23
C VAL A 370 -17.39 -6.93 21.48
N ALA A 371 -16.46 -6.41 20.66
CA ALA A 371 -16.01 -5.03 20.74
C ALA A 371 -17.12 -4.03 20.41
N ALA A 372 -17.99 -4.33 19.45
CA ALA A 372 -19.15 -3.49 19.14
C ALA A 372 -20.10 -3.37 20.34
N VAL A 373 -20.28 -4.44 21.11
CA VAL A 373 -21.07 -4.42 22.34
C VAL A 373 -20.38 -3.60 23.44
N ALA A 374 -19.06 -3.73 23.61
CA ALA A 374 -18.32 -2.87 24.53
C ALA A 374 -18.46 -1.38 24.18
N ASP A 375 -18.48 -1.04 22.89
CA ASP A 375 -18.71 0.33 22.42
C ASP A 375 -20.15 0.82 22.65
N GLU A 376 -21.14 -0.04 22.48
CA GLU A 376 -22.53 0.24 22.81
C GLU A 376 -22.69 0.54 24.31
N ARG A 377 -22.08 -0.27 25.19
CA ARG A 377 -22.06 -0.04 26.65
C ARG A 377 -21.37 1.28 27.02
N ALA A 378 -20.33 1.65 26.28
CA ALA A 378 -19.66 2.96 26.41
C ALA A 378 -20.48 4.14 25.83
N GLY A 379 -21.72 3.90 25.38
CA GLY A 379 -22.65 4.93 24.90
C GLY A 379 -22.48 5.33 23.43
N ILE A 380 -21.74 4.55 22.63
CA ILE A 380 -21.60 4.81 21.19
C ILE A 380 -22.83 4.26 20.47
N LYS A 381 -23.69 5.17 20.01
CA LYS A 381 -24.89 4.81 19.26
C LYS A 381 -24.52 4.10 17.95
N SER A 382 -25.34 3.11 17.59
CA SER A 382 -25.22 2.32 16.37
C SER A 382 -23.99 1.42 16.25
N ALA A 383 -23.16 1.30 17.29
CA ALA A 383 -21.98 0.45 17.28
C ALA A 383 -22.34 -1.01 16.96
N VAL A 384 -23.28 -1.60 17.69
CA VAL A 384 -23.76 -2.96 17.41
C VAL A 384 -24.59 -3.01 16.12
N THR A 385 -25.59 -2.14 15.96
CA THR A 385 -26.52 -2.24 14.82
C THR A 385 -25.83 -2.13 13.46
N SER A 386 -24.73 -1.36 13.36
CA SER A 386 -23.98 -1.23 12.11
C SER A 386 -23.20 -2.50 11.76
N VAL A 387 -22.61 -3.15 12.76
CA VAL A 387 -21.90 -4.42 12.58
C VAL A 387 -22.89 -5.55 12.31
N GLU A 388 -23.89 -5.67 13.19
CA GLU A 388 -24.94 -6.70 13.14
C GLU A 388 -25.68 -6.66 11.81
N GLY A 389 -26.14 -5.49 11.37
CA GLY A 389 -26.85 -5.36 10.10
C GLY A 389 -25.99 -5.68 8.87
N ALA A 390 -24.67 -5.55 8.95
CA ALA A 390 -23.78 -6.00 7.88
C ALA A 390 -23.63 -7.53 7.90
N LEU A 391 -23.41 -8.12 9.08
CA LEU A 391 -23.07 -9.53 9.24
C LEU A 391 -24.28 -10.47 9.31
N THR A 392 -25.50 -9.95 9.18
CA THR A 392 -26.76 -10.74 9.23
C THR A 392 -27.57 -10.69 7.93
N ASP A 393 -26.96 -10.27 6.81
CA ASP A 393 -27.60 -10.33 5.50
C ASP A 393 -27.78 -11.80 5.02
N PRO A 394 -29.02 -12.30 4.89
CA PRO A 394 -29.28 -13.69 4.51
C PRO A 394 -28.90 -14.02 3.06
N GLN A 395 -28.61 -13.01 2.22
CA GLN A 395 -28.08 -13.23 0.88
C GLN A 395 -26.58 -13.54 0.90
N GLN A 396 -25.88 -13.19 1.98
CA GLN A 396 -24.43 -13.30 2.09
C GLN A 396 -23.99 -14.35 3.11
N PHE A 397 -24.77 -14.53 4.18
CA PHE A 397 -24.41 -15.42 5.27
C PHE A 397 -25.49 -16.50 5.51
N PRO A 398 -25.08 -17.75 5.82
CA PRO A 398 -26.01 -18.83 6.11
C PRO A 398 -26.66 -18.65 7.50
N GLN A 399 -27.83 -19.24 7.71
CA GLN A 399 -28.57 -19.08 8.97
C GLN A 399 -27.75 -19.40 10.24
N PRO A 400 -26.93 -20.47 10.32
CA PRO A 400 -26.10 -20.73 11.50
C PRO A 400 -25.12 -19.61 11.84
N TRP A 401 -24.60 -18.90 10.82
CA TRP A 401 -23.75 -17.72 11.04
C TRP A 401 -24.55 -16.58 11.66
N ILE A 402 -25.74 -16.30 11.10
CA ILE A 402 -26.63 -15.24 11.59
C ILE A 402 -27.05 -15.50 13.04
N ASP A 403 -27.40 -16.75 13.35
CA ASP A 403 -27.75 -17.17 14.71
C ASP A 403 -26.57 -17.01 15.68
N ALA A 404 -25.35 -17.33 15.23
CA ALA A 404 -24.13 -17.11 16.02
C ALA A 404 -23.85 -15.63 16.27
N VAL A 405 -24.05 -14.76 15.27
CA VAL A 405 -23.91 -13.30 15.41
C VAL A 405 -24.84 -12.77 16.51
N HIS A 406 -26.14 -13.09 16.43
CA HIS A 406 -27.12 -12.67 17.44
C HIS A 406 -26.79 -13.26 18.81
N GLY A 407 -26.46 -14.54 18.88
CA GLY A 407 -26.16 -15.24 20.13
C GLY A 407 -24.96 -14.64 20.87
N ILE A 408 -23.90 -14.28 20.16
CA ILE A 408 -22.71 -13.67 20.75
C ILE A 408 -22.96 -12.24 21.19
N ILE A 409 -23.69 -11.44 20.40
CA ILE A 409 -24.10 -10.09 20.80
C ILE A 409 -24.93 -10.15 22.08
N ASP A 410 -25.91 -11.04 22.17
CA ASP A 410 -26.78 -11.19 23.33
C ASP A 410 -26.03 -11.65 24.59
N LYS A 411 -25.10 -12.60 24.43
CA LYS A 411 -24.23 -13.04 25.52
C LYS A 411 -23.31 -11.90 25.99
N ALA A 412 -22.67 -11.20 25.05
CA ALA A 412 -21.82 -10.06 25.37
C ALA A 412 -22.61 -8.94 26.05
N ARG A 413 -23.89 -8.72 25.74
CA ARG A 413 -24.75 -7.74 26.43
C ARG A 413 -25.14 -8.14 27.85
N LYS A 414 -25.12 -9.44 28.17
CA LYS A 414 -25.48 -9.98 29.49
C LYS A 414 -24.28 -10.26 30.40
N ALA A 415 -23.06 -10.26 29.85
CA ALA A 415 -21.84 -10.43 30.62
C ALA A 415 -21.67 -9.29 31.65
N GLU A 416 -21.37 -9.64 32.90
CA GLU A 416 -21.19 -8.69 34.00
C GLU A 416 -19.84 -7.98 33.97
#